data_AF-A0A2E1IXB4-F1
#
_entry.id   AF-A0A2E1IXB4-F1
#
_cell.length_a   1.000
_cell.length_b   1.000
_cell.length_c   1.000
_cell.angle_alpha   90.00
_cell.angle_beta   90.00
_cell.angle_gamma   90.00
#
_symmetry.space_group_name_H-M   'P 1'
#
loop_
_entity.id
_entity.type
_entity.pdbx_description
1 polymer ?
#
loop_
_entity_poly.entity_id
_entity_poly.type
_entity_poly.pdbx_seq_one_letter_code
_entity_poly.pdbx_strand_id
1 'polypeptide(L)'
;MKFKFLSPKFTLFTFIIVLLLGCSSNISSDRPIRQRNKILQEEIIEMKGVNSALDIINISRPNWLRSGVGTASNISIYQNGMLIGGLDELKYISVQTIIEMKLLSPSEATTIYGTGNMLGAIEIRTR
;
A
#
# COMPACT_ATOMS: atom_id res chain seq x y z
N MET A 1 53.20 32.60 -48.73
CA MET A 1 51.87 32.25 -48.18
C MET A 1 51.91 30.83 -47.63
N LYS A 2 51.71 30.62 -46.33
CA LYS A 2 51.58 29.29 -45.71
C LYS A 2 50.21 29.24 -45.01
N PHE A 3 49.23 28.57 -45.62
CA PHE A 3 47.96 28.26 -44.95
C PHE A 3 48.15 26.97 -44.14
N LYS A 4 48.09 27.12 -42.81
CA LYS A 4 48.18 26.02 -41.85
C LYS A 4 46.97 25.10 -41.99
N PHE A 5 47.25 23.81 -42.14
CA PHE A 5 46.31 22.69 -42.04
C PHE A 5 45.47 22.79 -40.76
N LEU A 6 44.16 23.01 -40.93
CA LEU A 6 43.19 22.92 -39.86
C LEU A 6 42.86 21.44 -39.64
N SER A 7 43.21 20.92 -38.46
CA SER A 7 43.15 19.51 -38.11
C SER A 7 41.71 18.96 -37.99
N PRO A 8 41.44 17.70 -38.41
CA PRO A 8 40.10 17.09 -38.40
C PRO A 8 39.59 16.65 -37.01
N LYS A 9 40.37 16.91 -35.95
CA LYS A 9 40.05 16.45 -34.58
C LYS A 9 38.94 17.26 -33.91
N PHE A 10 38.66 18.47 -34.38
CA PHE A 10 37.71 19.38 -33.76
C PHE A 10 36.25 19.06 -34.11
N THR A 11 36.01 18.44 -35.27
CA THR A 11 34.67 18.09 -35.76
C THR A 11 34.10 16.82 -35.11
N LEU A 12 34.95 15.98 -34.50
CA LEU A 12 34.53 14.74 -33.86
C LEU A 12 33.97 14.98 -32.44
N PHE A 13 34.38 16.05 -31.77
CA PHE A 13 34.01 16.33 -30.39
C PHE A 13 32.58 16.89 -30.26
N THR A 14 32.09 17.59 -31.27
CA THR A 14 30.76 18.21 -31.29
C THR A 14 29.61 17.22 -31.51
N PHE A 15 29.87 16.05 -32.09
CA PHE A 15 28.82 15.06 -32.40
C PHE A 15 28.40 14.20 -31.19
N ILE A 16 29.21 14.16 -30.13
CA ILE A 16 28.95 13.34 -28.93
C ILE A 16 28.01 14.02 -27.92
N ILE A 17 27.87 15.35 -27.95
CA ILE A 17 27.09 16.11 -26.96
C ILE A 17 25.57 16.08 -27.25
N VAL A 18 25.16 15.75 -28.48
CA VAL A 18 23.74 15.83 -28.91
C VAL A 18 22.92 14.57 -28.59
N LEU A 19 23.55 13.46 -28.17
CA LEU A 19 22.87 12.18 -27.94
C LEU A 19 22.38 11.95 -26.50
N LEU A 20 22.57 12.89 -25.57
CA LEU A 20 22.15 12.73 -24.16
C LEU A 20 20.76 13.33 -23.84
N LEU A 21 19.97 13.73 -24.84
CA LEU A 21 18.59 14.23 -24.66
C LEU A 21 17.52 13.17 -24.98
N GLY A 22 17.81 11.90 -24.68
CA GLY A 22 16.86 10.80 -24.82
C GLY A 22 15.98 10.63 -23.58
N CYS A 23 14.73 11.11 -23.67
CA CYS A 23 13.55 10.82 -22.83
C CYS A 23 13.75 10.41 -21.36
N SER A 24 13.63 11.39 -20.44
CA SER A 24 13.07 11.12 -19.11
C SER A 24 11.59 11.49 -19.13
N SER A 25 10.73 10.51 -19.37
CA SER A 25 9.29 10.64 -19.16
C SER A 25 8.81 9.52 -18.24
N ASN A 26 9.29 9.51 -17.00
CA ASN A 26 8.59 8.84 -15.92
C ASN A 26 7.53 9.79 -15.36
N ILE A 27 6.52 10.10 -16.17
CA ILE A 27 5.22 10.54 -15.63
C ILE A 27 4.56 9.27 -15.14
N SER A 28 4.95 8.85 -13.94
CA SER A 28 4.12 7.96 -13.13
C SER A 28 2.88 8.78 -12.83
N SER A 29 1.79 8.46 -13.53
CA SER A 29 0.46 8.96 -13.24
C SER A 29 0.26 8.92 -11.72
N ASP A 30 0.06 10.11 -11.15
CA ASP A 30 -0.20 10.39 -9.74
C ASP A 30 -1.57 9.83 -9.33
N ARG A 31 -1.76 8.52 -9.53
CA ARG A 31 -2.79 7.78 -8.82
C ARG A 31 -2.17 7.45 -7.48
N PRO A 32 -2.72 7.94 -6.35
CA PRO A 32 -2.24 7.52 -5.05
C PRO A 32 -2.25 5.99 -5.03
N ILE A 33 -1.07 5.39 -4.85
CA ILE A 33 -0.92 3.94 -4.80
C ILE A 33 -1.74 3.48 -3.60
N ARG A 34 -2.92 2.91 -3.85
CA ARG A 34 -3.77 2.31 -2.82
C ARG A 34 -2.93 1.29 -2.06
N GLN A 35 -2.74 1.53 -0.77
CA GLN A 35 -1.92 0.68 0.05
C GLN A 35 -2.59 -0.69 0.17
N ARG A 36 -1.88 -1.75 -0.20
CA ARG A 36 -2.46 -3.10 -0.26
C ARG A 36 -2.86 -3.61 1.12
N ASN A 37 -2.13 -3.23 2.16
CA ASN A 37 -2.26 -3.69 3.54
C ASN A 37 -2.80 -2.62 4.49
N LYS A 38 -3.26 -1.47 3.98
CA LYS A 38 -3.78 -0.37 4.79
C LYS A 38 -5.00 0.26 4.12
N ILE A 39 -5.96 0.68 4.94
CA ILE A 39 -7.12 1.47 4.56
C ILE A 39 -7.18 2.65 5.52
N LEU A 40 -7.09 3.86 4.99
CA LEU A 40 -7.12 5.10 5.76
C LEU A 40 -8.54 5.68 5.81
N GLN A 41 -8.79 6.57 6.78
CA GLN A 41 -10.07 7.24 6.95
C GLN A 41 -10.51 8.00 5.70
N GLU A 42 -9.58 8.64 4.99
CA GLU A 42 -9.87 9.38 3.76
C GLU A 42 -10.46 8.45 2.69
N GLU A 43 -9.92 7.23 2.57
CA GLU A 43 -10.47 6.21 1.66
C GLU A 43 -11.88 5.75 2.10
N ILE A 44 -12.14 5.69 3.42
CA ILE A 44 -13.41 5.22 3.98
C ILE A 44 -14.53 6.25 3.75
N ILE A 45 -14.24 7.54 3.91
CA ILE A 45 -15.22 8.63 3.74
C ILE A 45 -15.77 8.67 2.30
N GLU A 46 -14.96 8.27 1.32
CA GLU A 46 -15.37 8.21 -0.08
C GLU A 46 -16.30 7.01 -0.40
N MET A 47 -16.38 6.02 0.50
CA MET A 47 -17.19 4.81 0.28
C MET A 47 -18.66 5.05 0.60
N LYS A 48 -19.53 4.56 -0.28
CA LYS A 48 -21.00 4.62 -0.11
C LYS A 48 -21.54 3.23 0.20
N GLY A 49 -22.56 3.17 1.07
CA GLY A 49 -23.28 1.94 1.38
C GLY A 49 -22.53 0.97 2.32
N VAL A 50 -21.50 1.44 3.02
CA VAL A 50 -20.79 0.68 4.05
C VAL A 50 -21.30 1.04 5.44
N ASN A 51 -21.48 0.06 6.33
CA ASN A 51 -21.91 0.28 7.71
C ASN A 51 -20.92 -0.30 8.73
N SER A 52 -20.14 -1.30 8.33
CA SER A 52 -19.21 -2.03 9.19
C SER A 52 -17.79 -2.07 8.64
N ALA A 53 -16.82 -2.43 9.50
CA ALA A 53 -15.45 -2.74 9.09
C ALA A 53 -15.41 -3.86 8.04
N LEU A 54 -16.28 -4.87 8.19
CA LEU A 54 -16.40 -5.97 7.23
C LEU A 54 -16.82 -5.47 5.83
N ASP A 55 -17.79 -4.54 5.76
CA ASP A 55 -18.24 -3.98 4.48
C ASP A 55 -17.11 -3.26 3.76
N ILE A 56 -16.32 -2.46 4.50
CA ILE A 56 -15.16 -1.75 3.96
C ILE A 56 -14.15 -2.74 3.38
N ILE A 57 -13.81 -3.82 4.10
CA ILE A 57 -12.84 -4.82 3.63
C ILE A 57 -13.38 -5.54 2.38
N ASN A 58 -14.65 -5.94 2.38
CA ASN A 58 -15.27 -6.63 1.24
C ASN A 58 -15.23 -5.78 -0.04
N ILE A 59 -15.45 -4.47 0.06
CA ILE A 59 -15.46 -3.57 -1.10
C ILE A 59 -14.03 -3.20 -1.51
N SER A 60 -13.20 -2.80 -0.56
CA SER A 60 -11.93 -2.13 -0.86
C SER A 60 -10.76 -3.09 -0.96
N ARG A 61 -10.75 -4.19 -0.19
CA ARG A 61 -9.64 -5.15 -0.07
C ARG A 61 -10.15 -6.58 0.17
N PRO A 62 -11.02 -7.15 -0.69
CA PRO A 62 -11.60 -8.49 -0.47
C PRO A 62 -10.56 -9.61 -0.35
N ASN A 63 -9.36 -9.39 -0.89
CA ASN A 63 -8.25 -10.35 -0.79
C ASN A 63 -7.70 -10.50 0.64
N TRP A 64 -7.99 -9.59 1.57
CA TRP A 64 -7.62 -9.74 2.98
C TRP A 64 -8.36 -10.89 3.66
N LEU A 65 -9.48 -11.34 3.10
CA LEU A 65 -10.32 -12.41 3.65
C LEU A 65 -10.17 -13.74 2.90
N ARG A 66 -9.39 -13.76 1.81
CA ARG A 66 -9.16 -14.94 0.98
C ARG A 66 -7.95 -15.72 1.50
N SER A 67 -7.92 -17.03 1.25
CA SER A 67 -6.94 -18.01 1.76
C SER A 67 -5.49 -17.49 1.79
N GLY A 68 -4.83 -17.55 2.95
CA GLY A 68 -3.46 -17.05 3.17
C GLY A 68 -3.29 -16.24 4.47
N VAL A 69 -2.50 -15.17 4.43
CA VAL A 69 -2.49 -14.14 5.47
C VAL A 69 -3.88 -13.50 5.49
N GLY A 70 -4.68 -13.78 6.53
CA GLY A 70 -6.11 -13.44 6.53
C GLY A 70 -7.09 -14.56 6.18
N THR A 71 -6.67 -15.83 6.30
CA THR A 71 -7.61 -16.95 6.19
C THR A 71 -8.77 -16.77 7.17
N ALA A 72 -9.99 -16.80 6.64
CA ALA A 72 -11.19 -16.42 7.37
C ALA A 72 -11.46 -17.19 8.66
N SER A 73 -10.88 -18.38 8.80
CA SER A 73 -11.11 -19.25 9.93
C SER A 73 -10.27 -18.91 11.17
N ASN A 74 -9.18 -18.14 11.08
CA ASN A 74 -8.23 -18.00 12.21
C ASN A 74 -7.43 -16.69 12.26
N ILE A 75 -7.78 -15.65 11.49
CA ILE A 75 -7.14 -14.34 11.67
C ILE A 75 -7.67 -13.64 12.93
N SER A 76 -6.76 -13.10 13.73
CA SER A 76 -7.10 -12.34 14.94
C SER A 76 -7.43 -10.90 14.61
N ILE A 77 -8.46 -10.36 15.26
CA ILE A 77 -8.90 -8.98 15.11
C ILE A 77 -8.54 -8.21 16.38
N TYR A 78 -7.81 -7.12 16.18
CA TYR A 78 -7.43 -6.20 17.24
C TYR A 78 -8.10 -4.86 17.02
N GLN A 79 -8.66 -4.30 18.08
CA GLN A 79 -9.18 -2.94 18.11
C GLN A 79 -8.40 -2.13 19.13
N ASN A 80 -7.76 -1.05 18.67
CA ASN A 80 -6.91 -0.19 19.51
C ASN A 80 -5.86 -0.97 20.33
N GLY A 81 -5.30 -2.04 19.74
CA GLY A 81 -4.29 -2.89 20.37
C GLY A 81 -4.84 -4.02 21.25
N MET A 82 -6.16 -4.10 21.45
CA MET A 82 -6.79 -5.17 22.23
C MET A 82 -7.36 -6.26 21.32
N LEU A 83 -7.07 -7.53 21.62
CA LEU A 83 -7.69 -8.67 20.94
C LEU A 83 -9.19 -8.69 21.26
N ILE A 84 -10.02 -8.57 20.23
CA ILE A 84 -11.48 -8.61 20.38
C ILE A 84 -12.09 -9.93 19.89
N GLY A 85 -11.39 -10.67 19.03
CA GLY A 85 -11.86 -11.98 18.55
C GLY A 85 -11.41 -12.29 17.13
N GLY A 86 -12.25 -13.03 16.41
CA GLY A 86 -12.05 -13.41 15.01
C GLY A 86 -12.80 -12.51 14.04
N LEU A 87 -12.88 -12.91 12.76
CA LEU A 87 -13.51 -12.10 11.71
C LEU A 87 -14.94 -11.66 11.99
N ASP A 88 -15.72 -12.43 12.76
CA ASP A 88 -17.11 -12.09 13.08
C ASP A 88 -17.22 -10.75 13.81
N GLU A 89 -16.18 -10.33 14.53
CA GLU A 89 -16.12 -9.05 15.23
C GLU A 89 -16.20 -7.85 14.28
N LEU A 90 -15.72 -8.00 13.04
CA LEU A 90 -15.72 -6.92 12.05
C LEU A 90 -17.13 -6.43 11.69
N LYS A 91 -18.16 -7.26 11.91
CA LYS A 91 -19.57 -6.92 11.65
C LYS A 91 -20.10 -5.89 12.64
N TYR A 92 -19.52 -5.81 13.84
CA TYR A 92 -20.01 -4.98 14.93
C TYR A 92 -19.28 -3.63 15.05
N ILE A 93 -18.19 -3.43 14.29
CA ILE A 93 -17.41 -2.19 14.31
C ILE A 93 -18.01 -1.19 13.32
N SER A 94 -18.60 -0.12 13.84
CA SER A 94 -19.21 0.94 13.03
C SER A 94 -18.18 1.72 12.21
N VAL A 95 -18.44 1.85 10.90
CA VAL A 95 -17.63 2.65 9.97
C VAL A 95 -17.34 4.08 10.47
N GLN A 96 -18.27 4.67 11.21
CA GLN A 96 -18.17 6.04 11.68
C GLN A 96 -17.05 6.25 12.70
N THR A 97 -16.61 5.17 13.37
CA THR A 97 -15.59 5.22 14.41
C THR A 97 -14.18 4.94 13.89
N ILE A 98 -14.06 4.36 12.69
CA ILE A 98 -12.79 3.86 12.15
C ILE A 98 -11.91 5.01 11.64
N ILE A 99 -10.67 5.05 12.10
CA ILE A 99 -9.61 5.94 11.61
C ILE A 99 -8.72 5.19 10.61
N GLU A 100 -8.41 3.93 10.91
CA GLU A 100 -7.44 3.18 10.15
C GLU A 100 -7.74 1.68 10.29
N MET A 101 -7.54 0.94 9.21
CA MET A 101 -7.46 -0.52 9.27
C MET A 101 -6.17 -0.98 8.59
N LYS A 102 -5.48 -1.94 9.21
CA LYS A 102 -4.22 -2.48 8.72
C LYS A 102 -4.24 -4.00 8.75
N LEU A 103 -3.85 -4.62 7.64
CA LEU A 103 -3.51 -6.04 7.60
C LEU A 103 -2.05 -6.20 8.03
N LEU A 104 -1.85 -6.93 9.12
CA LEU A 104 -0.54 -7.30 9.63
C LEU A 104 -0.16 -8.67 9.10
N SER A 105 1.05 -8.78 8.56
CA SER A 105 1.66 -10.08 8.27
C SER A 105 1.83 -10.92 9.55
N PRO A 106 2.01 -12.24 9.45
CA PRO A 106 2.27 -13.10 10.61
C PRO A 106 3.44 -12.61 11.48
N SER A 107 4.52 -12.17 10.84
CA SER A 107 5.71 -11.66 11.53
C SER A 107 5.42 -10.34 12.25
N GLU A 108 4.73 -9.39 11.60
CA GLU A 108 4.34 -8.13 12.25
C GLU A 108 3.41 -8.38 13.44
N ALA A 109 2.36 -9.17 13.24
CA ALA A 109 1.39 -9.47 14.28
C ALA A 109 2.03 -10.21 15.46
N THR A 110 2.95 -11.14 15.20
CA THR A 110 3.71 -11.82 16.26
C THR A 110 4.64 -10.88 17.00
N THR A 111 5.24 -9.92 16.31
CA THR A 111 6.12 -8.91 16.93
C THR A 111 5.34 -7.97 17.84
N ILE A 112 4.13 -7.56 17.43
CA ILE A 112 3.33 -6.56 18.16
C ILE A 112 2.52 -7.21 19.29
N TYR A 113 1.88 -8.35 19.00
CA TYR A 113 0.88 -8.98 19.87
C TYR A 113 1.31 -10.32 20.46
N GLY A 114 2.49 -10.82 20.08
CA GLY A 114 3.03 -12.09 20.58
C GLY A 114 2.57 -13.31 19.81
N THR A 115 2.92 -14.48 20.35
CA THR A 115 2.62 -15.79 19.76
C THR A 115 1.11 -16.02 19.58
N GLY A 116 0.70 -16.78 18.56
CA GLY A 116 -0.72 -17.06 18.27
C GLY A 116 -1.26 -16.32 17.04
N ASN A 117 -0.49 -15.38 16.49
CA ASN A 117 -0.85 -14.61 15.30
C ASN A 117 -0.21 -15.17 14.01
N MET A 118 -0.10 -16.50 13.90
CA MET A 118 0.63 -17.20 12.82
C MET A 118 0.05 -16.95 11.42
N LEU A 119 -1.20 -16.49 11.33
CA LEU A 119 -1.88 -16.18 10.07
C LEU A 119 -2.00 -14.67 9.81
N GLY A 120 -1.34 -13.85 10.66
CA GLY A 120 -1.48 -12.41 10.67
C GLY A 120 -2.62 -11.94 11.57
N ALA A 121 -2.91 -10.65 11.46
CA ALA A 121 -3.96 -9.98 12.21
C ALA A 121 -4.54 -8.80 11.41
N ILE A 122 -5.79 -8.43 11.68
CA ILE A 122 -6.35 -7.15 11.23
C ILE A 122 -6.39 -6.25 12.45
N GLU A 123 -5.67 -5.14 12.36
CA GLU A 123 -5.70 -4.07 13.35
C GLU A 123 -6.66 -2.98 12.89
N ILE A 124 -7.52 -2.55 13.81
CA ILE A 124 -8.47 -1.46 13.61
C ILE A 124 -8.21 -0.40 14.66
N ARG A 125 -8.03 0.84 14.21
CA ARG A 125 -7.94 2.00 15.09
C ARG A 125 -9.23 2.78 15.01
N THR A 126 -9.78 3.12 16.17
CA THR A 126 -10.97 3.97 16.29
C THR A 126 -10.64 5.28 17.01
N ARG A 127 -11.54 6.27 16.87
CA ARG A 127 -11.49 7.54 17.62
C ARG A 127 -11.83 7.35 19.09
#